data_AF-A0A7X4BMY6-F1
#
_entry.id   AF-A0A7X4BMY6-F1
#
_cell.length_a   1.000
_cell.length_b   1.000
_cell.length_c   1.000
_cell.angle_alpha   90.00
_cell.angle_beta   90.00
_cell.angle_gamma   90.00
#
_symmetry.space_group_name_H-M   'P 1'
#
loop_
_entity.id
_entity.type
_entity.pdbx_description
1 polymer ?
#
loop_
_entity_poly.entity_id
_entity_poly.type
_entity_poly.pdbx_seq_one_letter_code
_entity_poly.pdbx_strand_id
1 'polypeptide(L)'
;MADRKAVAEFLSIPINRIPPSTDNIPDPKEFLVSLARGSKKRKLREELVPKPGARIPVGYGYNTRLSQFVRDHWDLERAASASPSLKRTVDRIRQGRNVSTNQ
;
A
#
# COMPACT_ATOMS: atom_id res chain seq x y z
N MET A 1 -1.79 0.23 2.80
CA MET A 1 -0.91 1.43 2.72
C MET A 1 -0.25 1.78 4.05
N ALA A 2 -0.62 1.15 5.17
CA ALA A 2 -0.13 1.52 6.50
C ALA A 2 1.40 1.36 6.68
N ASP A 3 2.10 0.58 5.84
CA ASP A 3 3.56 0.56 5.81
C ASP A 3 4.10 1.73 4.95
N ARG A 4 4.17 2.91 5.56
CA ARG A 4 4.65 4.15 4.92
C ARG A 4 6.09 4.02 4.44
N LYS A 5 6.93 3.31 5.19
CA LYS A 5 8.35 3.13 4.86
C LYS A 5 8.49 2.34 3.57
N ALA A 6 7.83 1.19 3.46
CA ALA A 6 7.86 0.40 2.25
C ALA A 6 7.30 1.17 1.03
N VAL A 7 6.21 1.92 1.20
CA VAL A 7 5.64 2.73 0.10
C VAL A 7 6.64 3.80 -0.39
N ALA A 8 7.31 4.49 0.54
CA ALA A 8 8.31 5.51 0.22
C ALA A 8 9.49 4.91 -0.56
N GLU A 9 10.00 3.76 -0.11
CA GLU A 9 11.11 3.05 -0.75
C GLU A 9 10.71 2.48 -2.13
N PHE A 10 9.54 1.85 -2.22
CA PHE A 10 9.02 1.26 -3.45
C PHE A 10 8.86 2.33 -4.53
N LEU A 11 8.13 3.41 -4.21
CA LEU A 11 7.92 4.54 -5.12
C LEU A 11 9.15 5.45 -5.23
N SER A 12 10.20 5.28 -4.43
CA SER A 12 11.36 6.18 -4.41
C SER A 12 10.96 7.64 -4.23
N ILE A 13 10.17 7.90 -3.18
CA ILE A 13 9.70 9.23 -2.78
C ILE A 13 10.08 9.51 -1.31
N PRO A 14 10.18 10.78 -0.91
CA PRO A 14 10.31 11.13 0.51
C PRO A 14 9.13 10.62 1.35
N ILE A 15 9.42 10.01 2.52
CA ILE A 15 8.40 9.45 3.42
C ILE A 15 7.43 10.51 3.97
N ASN A 16 7.85 11.78 4.05
CA ASN A 16 7.02 12.90 4.49
C ASN A 16 5.85 13.22 3.56
N ARG A 17 5.86 12.70 2.32
CA ARG A 17 4.71 12.78 1.40
C ARG A 17 3.56 11.85 1.77
N ILE A 18 3.80 10.92 2.68
CA ILE A 18 2.83 9.92 3.11
C ILE A 18 2.38 10.31 4.53
N PRO A 19 1.09 10.59 4.78
CA PRO A 19 0.61 10.97 6.09
C PRO A 19 0.81 9.83 7.10
N PRO A 20 1.01 10.15 8.40
CA PRO A 20 1.22 9.17 9.46
C PRO A 20 0.01 8.26 9.70
N SER A 21 -1.21 8.79 9.54
CA SER A 21 -2.44 8.01 9.60
C SER A 21 -2.97 7.78 8.19
N THR A 22 -3.10 6.52 7.79
CA THR A 22 -3.65 6.13 6.49
C THR A 22 -5.08 5.60 6.57
N ASP A 23 -5.63 5.41 7.78
CA ASP A 23 -6.96 4.81 7.98
C ASP A 23 -8.10 5.71 7.48
N ASN A 24 -7.88 7.02 7.39
CA ASN A 24 -8.88 8.02 6.97
C ASN A 24 -8.73 8.49 5.51
N ILE A 25 -7.92 7.81 4.69
CA ILE A 25 -7.75 8.19 3.28
C ILE A 25 -9.01 7.75 2.51
N PRO A 26 -9.79 8.68 1.92
CA PRO A 26 -11.05 8.34 1.26
C PRO A 26 -10.85 7.43 0.04
N ASP A 27 -9.86 7.78 -0.81
CA ASP A 27 -9.58 7.08 -2.06
C ASP A 27 -8.15 6.55 -2.09
N PRO A 28 -7.86 5.42 -1.42
CA PRO A 28 -6.50 4.91 -1.26
C PRO A 28 -5.84 4.54 -2.61
N LYS A 29 -6.63 4.18 -3.62
CA LYS A 29 -6.12 3.92 -4.98
C LYS A 29 -5.61 5.21 -5.63
N GLU A 30 -6.42 6.25 -5.62
CA GLU A 30 -6.05 7.55 -6.20
C GLU A 30 -4.89 8.18 -5.44
N PHE A 31 -4.88 8.04 -4.11
CA PHE A 31 -3.77 8.47 -3.28
C PHE A 31 -2.47 7.75 -3.66
N LEU A 32 -2.50 6.44 -3.94
CA LEU A 32 -1.29 5.73 -4.38
C LEU A 32 -0.78 6.27 -5.72
N VAL A 33 -1.71 6.51 -6.66
CA VAL A 33 -1.39 7.05 -7.98
C VAL A 33 -0.81 8.46 -7.87
N SER A 34 -1.35 9.31 -6.99
CA SER A 34 -0.84 10.66 -6.78
C SER A 34 0.58 10.65 -6.21
N LEU A 35 0.88 9.75 -5.26
CA LEU A 35 2.24 9.52 -4.78
C LEU A 35 3.16 9.01 -5.90
N ALA A 36 2.68 8.08 -6.73
CA ALA A 36 3.45 7.50 -7.82
C ALA A 36 3.86 8.56 -8.86
N ARG A 37 3.07 9.62 -9.09
CA ARG A 37 3.45 10.74 -9.98
C ARG A 37 4.77 11.39 -9.56
N GLY A 38 5.05 11.45 -8.25
CA GLY A 38 6.28 12.00 -7.69
C GLY A 38 7.46 11.02 -7.63
N SER A 39 7.29 9.78 -8.08
CA SER A 39 8.33 8.74 -8.04
C SER A 39 9.57 9.15 -8.83
N LYS A 40 10.77 8.90 -8.30
CA LYS A 40 12.02 9.06 -9.08
C LYS A 40 12.16 7.98 -10.17
N LYS A 41 11.48 6.84 -10.04
CA LYS A 41 11.57 5.69 -10.96
C LYS A 41 10.61 5.86 -12.13
N ARG A 42 11.13 6.26 -13.30
CA ARG A 42 10.32 6.51 -14.51
C ARG A 42 9.40 5.35 -14.90
N LYS A 43 9.91 4.11 -14.92
CA LYS A 43 9.12 2.91 -15.27
C LYS A 43 7.89 2.74 -14.36
N LEU A 44 8.06 2.94 -13.04
CA LEU A 44 6.93 2.85 -12.11
C LEU A 44 5.89 3.94 -12.36
N ARG A 45 6.31 5.16 -12.72
CA ARG A 45 5.35 6.22 -13.09
C ARG A 45 4.51 5.80 -14.30
N GLU A 46 5.15 5.31 -15.34
CA GLU A 46 4.49 4.92 -16.59
C GLU A 46 3.49 3.76 -16.41
N GLU A 47 3.75 2.87 -15.44
CA GLU A 47 2.92 1.71 -15.17
C GLU A 47 1.79 1.99 -14.17
N LEU A 48 2.03 2.85 -13.17
CA LEU A 48 1.06 3.15 -12.11
C LEU A 48 0.16 4.34 -12.43
N VAL A 49 0.65 5.32 -13.18
CA VAL A 49 -0.07 6.56 -13.46
C VAL A 49 -0.85 6.40 -14.77
N PRO A 50 -2.16 6.71 -14.79
CA PRO A 50 -2.94 6.67 -16.01
C PRO A 50 -2.39 7.68 -17.03
N LYS A 51 -2.42 7.31 -18.31
CA LYS A 51 -2.04 8.21 -19.40
C LYS A 51 -2.97 9.43 -19.43
N PRO A 52 -2.49 10.61 -19.85
CA PRO A 52 -3.35 11.76 -20.08
C PRO A 52 -4.55 11.40 -20.97
N GLY A 53 -5.76 11.80 -20.57
CA GLY A 53 -6.99 11.48 -21.29
C GLY A 53 -7.56 10.07 -21.08
N ALA A 54 -6.90 9.23 -20.27
CA ALA A 54 -7.46 7.93 -19.90
C ALA A 54 -8.70 8.09 -19.01
N ARG A 55 -9.74 7.30 -19.26
CA ARG A 55 -10.97 7.24 -18.44
C ARG A 55 -10.82 6.38 -17.17
N ILE A 56 -9.67 5.76 -16.98
CA ILE A 56 -9.38 4.88 -15.84
C ILE A 56 -8.53 5.61 -14.80
N PRO A 57 -8.78 5.41 -13.49
CA PRO A 57 -8.11 6.15 -12.42
C PRO A 57 -6.67 5.67 -12.14
N VAL A 58 -6.26 4.54 -12.74
CA VAL A 58 -4.97 3.88 -12.50
C VAL A 58 -4.29 3.49 -13.82
N GLY A 59 -2.96 3.37 -13.81
CA GLY A 59 -2.20 2.83 -14.93
C GLY A 59 -2.38 1.31 -15.11
N TYR A 60 -2.14 0.80 -16.31
CA TYR A 60 -2.33 -0.61 -16.65
C TYR A 60 -1.47 -1.58 -15.81
N GLY A 61 -0.30 -1.13 -15.37
CA GLY A 61 0.60 -1.92 -14.54
C GLY A 61 0.25 -1.87 -13.05
N TYR A 62 -0.81 -1.16 -12.65
CA TYR A 62 -1.19 -0.95 -11.26
C TYR A 62 -1.30 -2.26 -10.47
N ASN A 63 -2.10 -3.21 -10.96
CA ASN A 63 -2.31 -4.47 -10.26
C ASN A 63 -1.00 -5.27 -10.15
N THR A 64 -0.25 -5.41 -11.25
CA THR A 64 1.02 -6.12 -11.26
C THR A 64 2.01 -5.54 -10.25
N ARG A 65 2.16 -4.22 -10.24
CA ARG A 65 3.08 -3.52 -9.33
C ARG A 65 2.60 -3.51 -7.89
N LEU A 66 1.30 -3.40 -7.65
CA LEU A 66 0.74 -3.48 -6.31
C LEU A 66 0.90 -4.89 -5.74
N SER A 67 0.65 -5.93 -6.53
CA SER A 67 0.87 -7.31 -6.11
C SER A 67 2.34 -7.59 -5.82
N GLN A 68 3.25 -7.07 -6.65
CA GLN A 68 4.69 -7.12 -6.38
C GLN A 68 5.03 -6.42 -5.07
N PHE A 69 4.53 -5.21 -4.86
CA PHE A 69 4.73 -4.44 -3.63
C PHE A 69 4.30 -5.21 -2.38
N VAL A 70 3.09 -5.76 -2.39
CA VAL A 70 2.53 -6.50 -1.25
C VAL A 70 3.34 -7.76 -0.92
N ARG A 71 3.88 -8.45 -1.93
CA ARG A 71 4.66 -9.67 -1.73
C ARG A 71 6.10 -9.40 -1.29
N ASP A 72 6.75 -8.43 -1.94
CA ASP A 72 8.22 -8.32 -1.89
C ASP A 72 8.71 -7.21 -0.94
N HIS A 73 7.83 -6.27 -0.58
CA HIS A 73 8.23 -5.05 0.14
C HIS A 73 7.38 -4.74 1.38
N TRP A 74 6.10 -5.11 1.37
CA TRP A 74 5.16 -4.75 2.43
C TRP A 74 5.38 -5.56 3.70
N ASP A 75 5.61 -4.88 4.81
CA ASP A 75 5.81 -5.51 6.12
C ASP A 75 4.53 -5.43 6.95
N LEU A 76 4.02 -6.60 7.35
CA LEU A 76 2.79 -6.73 8.11
C LEU A 76 2.89 -6.08 9.51
N GLU A 77 4.01 -6.27 10.21
CA GLU A 77 4.17 -5.78 11.58
C GLU A 77 4.27 -4.26 11.61
N ARG A 78 5.06 -3.67 10.70
CA ARG A 78 5.13 -2.21 10.53
C ARG A 78 3.76 -1.66 10.16
N ALA A 79 3.06 -2.28 9.22
CA ALA A 79 1.73 -1.85 8.83
C ALA A 79 0.72 -1.92 10.00
N ALA A 80 0.73 -2.99 10.78
CA ALA A 80 -0.16 -3.16 11.92
C ALA A 80 0.14 -2.14 13.03
N SER A 81 1.40 -1.81 13.28
CA SER A 81 1.78 -0.77 14.25
C SER A 81 1.24 0.63 13.90
N ALA A 82 1.04 0.90 12.60
CA ALA A 82 0.59 2.19 12.09
C ALA A 82 -0.93 2.27 11.83
N SER A 83 -1.66 1.15 11.92
CA SER A 83 -3.09 1.07 11.62
C SER A 83 -3.82 0.27 12.71
N PRO A 84 -4.56 0.94 13.61
CA PRO A 84 -5.31 0.26 14.68
C PRO A 84 -6.38 -0.70 14.16
N SER A 85 -6.98 -0.41 13.00
CA SER A 85 -7.95 -1.31 12.36
C SER A 85 -7.28 -2.58 11.84
N LEU A 86 -6.13 -2.46 11.17
CA LEU A 86 -5.35 -3.60 10.71
C LEU A 86 -4.82 -4.44 11.88
N LYS A 87 -4.30 -3.79 12.93
CA LYS A 87 -3.84 -4.48 14.13
C LYS A 87 -4.93 -5.37 14.74
N ARG A 88 -6.13 -4.81 14.94
CA ARG A 88 -7.29 -5.57 15.47
C ARG A 88 -7.64 -6.77 14.60
N THR A 89 -7.59 -6.61 13.27
CA THR A 89 -7.84 -7.70 12.32
C THR A 89 -6.77 -8.80 12.43
N VAL A 90 -5.49 -8.43 12.46
CA VAL A 90 -4.38 -9.39 12.61
C VAL A 90 -4.47 -10.15 13.93
N ASP A 91 -4.71 -9.43 15.03
CA ASP A 91 -4.84 -10.03 16.36
C ASP A 91 -5.99 -11.05 16.40
N ARG A 92 -7.15 -10.74 15.80
CA ARG A 92 -8.28 -11.67 15.69
C ARG A 92 -7.96 -12.91 14.85
N ILE A 93 -7.30 -12.74 13.69
CA ILE A 93 -6.92 -13.88 12.83
C ILE A 93 -5.95 -14.80 13.56
N ARG A 94 -4.99 -14.23 14.31
CA ARG A 94 -4.04 -15.01 15.13
C ARG A 94 -4.74 -15.78 16.23
N GLN A 95 -5.69 -15.16 16.92
CA GLN A 95 -6.50 -15.82 17.95
C GLN A 95 -7.35 -16.95 17.36
N GLY A 96 -8.00 -16.73 16.21
CA GLY A 96 -8.80 -17.74 15.53
C GLY A 96 -8.02 -18.97 15.08
N ARG A 97 -6.77 -18.81 14.62
CA ARG A 97 -5.90 -19.95 14.26
C ARG A 97 -5.51 -20.81 15.46
N ASN A 98 -5.37 -20.23 16.64
CA ASN A 98 -5.05 -20.97 17.87
C ASN A 98 -6.24 -21.81 18.38
N VAL A 99 -7.47 -21.51 17.95
CA VAL A 99 -8.67 -22.27 18.33
C VAL A 99 -8.84 -23.53 17.49
N SER A 100 -8.26 -23.61 16.29
CA SER A 100 -8.40 -24.76 15.37
C SER A 100 -7.39 -25.89 15.56
N THR A 101 -6.54 -25.85 16.60
CA THR A 101 -5.51 -26.90 16.86
C THR A 101 -5.82 -27.77 18.10
N ASN A 102 -7.03 -27.66 18.66
CA ASN A 102 -7.52 -28.61 19.68
C ASN A 102 -8.74 -29.36 19.14
N GLN A 103 -8.48 -30.44 18.38
CA GLN A 103 -9.36 -31.60 18.25
C GLN A 103 -8.51 -32.86 18.08
#